data_AF-A0A0G1XE60-F1
#
_entry.id   AF-A0A0G1XE60-F1
#
_cell.length_a   1.000
_cell.length_b   1.000
_cell.length_c   1.000
_cell.angle_alpha   90.00
_cell.angle_beta   90.00
_cell.angle_gamma   90.00
#
_symmetry.space_group_name_H-M   'P 1'
#
loop_
_entity.id
_entity.type
_entity.pdbx_description
1 polymer ?
#
loop_
_entity_poly.entity_id
_entity_poly.type
_entity_poly.pdbx_seq_one_letter_code
_entity_poly.pdbx_strand_id
1 'polypeptide(L)'
;MRRFKSPVSLLRVRPDGNFLTGFTLLEIFIALAVLAILGTIVLSAFSRFRASTELDAAVRQALSVIRLAQSKTLAAEGDSQHGVRFEPDRITLFPGASFAQAPTNEVTVLSALVQITNISLAGGGVDLVFDRLTGRTPQSGSVTLASASDPSRTRVVTIDSSGQVRAEADALLPGGTRVIDTRHVNFELGWSIQGATTLRLQFSNPPNPDTIQDIAMADYFNADNTVFDWQGTVDIGGSSQTLRLHTLLLSPLGTTLSIHRDRRTNDKALIILIDGKEVSRYDAEGNVTTGPFGGTMTIQ
;
A
#
# COMPACT_ATOMS: atom_id res chain seq x y z
N MET A 1 42.93 16.62 -98.77
CA MET A 1 42.00 17.78 -98.76
C MET A 1 40.59 17.30 -99.04
N ARG A 2 39.76 17.12 -98.00
CA ARG A 2 38.28 17.24 -98.02
C ARG A 2 37.78 16.88 -96.61
N ARG A 3 37.35 17.91 -95.87
CA ARG A 3 36.69 17.80 -94.57
C ARG A 3 35.26 17.34 -94.81
N PHE A 4 34.80 16.31 -94.10
CA PHE A 4 33.38 16.05 -93.89
C PHE A 4 33.07 16.18 -92.40
N LYS A 5 32.12 17.06 -92.12
CA LYS A 5 31.72 17.56 -90.80
C LYS A 5 30.61 16.63 -90.31
N SER A 6 30.88 15.78 -89.32
CA SER A 6 29.86 14.95 -88.68
C SER A 6 28.98 15.82 -87.77
N PRO A 7 27.64 15.66 -87.77
CA PRO A 7 26.77 16.50 -86.98
C PRO A 7 26.79 16.09 -85.50
N VAL A 8 26.80 17.11 -84.64
CA VAL A 8 26.66 17.02 -83.19
C VAL A 8 25.28 16.46 -82.85
N SER A 9 25.22 15.28 -82.22
CA SER A 9 23.99 14.79 -81.59
C SER A 9 23.75 15.55 -80.30
N LEU A 10 22.70 16.38 -80.29
CA LEU A 10 22.25 17.10 -79.11
C LEU A 10 21.65 16.11 -78.10
N LEU A 11 22.28 16.03 -76.92
CA LEU A 11 21.72 15.42 -75.72
C LEU A 11 20.39 16.10 -75.40
N ARG A 12 19.28 15.39 -75.64
CA ARG A 12 17.96 15.81 -75.18
C ARG A 12 17.85 15.40 -73.71
N VAL A 13 18.18 16.31 -72.80
CA VAL A 13 17.85 16.17 -71.38
C VAL A 13 16.32 16.09 -71.31
N ARG A 14 15.79 14.92 -70.93
CA ARG A 14 14.38 14.78 -70.59
C ARG A 14 14.14 15.61 -69.33
N PRO A 15 13.13 16.49 -69.31
CA PRO A 15 12.69 17.05 -68.05
C PRO A 15 11.94 15.93 -67.33
N ASP A 16 12.57 15.34 -66.31
CA ASP A 16 11.88 14.49 -65.35
C ASP A 16 10.99 15.42 -64.51
N GLY A 17 9.85 15.77 -65.08
CA GLY A 17 8.76 16.40 -64.36
C GLY A 17 8.26 15.42 -63.32
N ASN A 18 8.80 15.48 -62.11
CA ASN A 18 8.16 14.91 -60.93
C ASN A 18 6.83 15.67 -60.75
N PHE A 19 5.76 15.16 -61.37
CA PHE A 19 4.41 15.56 -61.01
C PHE A 19 4.22 15.13 -59.56
N LEU A 20 4.13 16.10 -58.65
CA LEU A 20 3.55 15.86 -57.34
C LEU A 20 2.10 15.44 -57.58
N THR A 21 1.85 14.13 -57.56
CA THR A 21 0.51 13.56 -57.65
C THR A 21 -0.26 13.99 -56.39
N GLY A 22 -1.36 14.71 -56.58
CA GLY A 22 -2.25 15.11 -55.49
C GLY A 22 -2.94 13.91 -54.85
N PHE A 23 -3.35 14.05 -53.58
CA PHE A 23 -4.09 13.02 -52.85
C PHE A 23 -5.46 12.74 -53.49
N THR A 24 -5.83 11.47 -53.54
CA THR A 24 -7.16 11.05 -53.99
C THR A 24 -8.22 11.39 -52.92
N LEU A 25 -9.47 11.59 -53.35
CA LEU A 25 -10.59 11.84 -52.43
C LEU A 25 -10.73 10.72 -51.39
N LEU A 26 -10.50 9.47 -51.81
CA LEU A 26 -10.58 8.30 -50.92
C LEU A 26 -9.50 8.34 -49.83
N GLU A 27 -8.25 8.71 -50.17
CA GLU A 27 -7.17 8.85 -49.18
C GLU A 27 -7.48 9.93 -48.15
N ILE A 28 -8.10 11.04 -48.56
CA ILE A 28 -8.55 12.08 -47.63
C ILE A 28 -9.59 11.53 -46.66
N PHE A 29 -10.57 10.75 -47.14
CA PHE A 29 -11.57 10.12 -46.27
C PHE A 29 -10.95 9.11 -45.29
N ILE A 30 -10.01 8.29 -45.75
CA ILE A 30 -9.30 7.33 -44.89
C ILE A 30 -8.48 8.09 -43.82
N ALA A 31 -7.75 9.14 -44.21
CA ALA A 31 -7.00 9.96 -43.28
C ALA A 31 -7.89 10.63 -42.24
N LEU A 32 -9.04 11.19 -42.64
CA LEU A 32 -10.01 11.80 -41.73
C LEU A 32 -10.61 10.75 -40.77
N ALA A 33 -10.90 9.54 -41.24
CA ALA A 33 -11.40 8.46 -40.40
C ALA A 33 -10.36 8.06 -39.34
N VAL A 34 -9.09 7.93 -39.73
CA VAL A 34 -7.99 7.64 -38.79
C VAL A 34 -7.83 8.79 -37.77
N LEU A 35 -7.86 10.04 -38.22
CA LEU A 35 -7.77 11.21 -37.33
C LEU A 35 -8.93 11.28 -36.34
N ALA A 36 -10.16 10.95 -36.76
CA ALA A 36 -11.31 10.90 -35.87
C ALA A 36 -11.13 9.83 -34.78
N ILE A 37 -10.69 8.62 -35.15
CA ILE A 37 -10.40 7.54 -34.20
C ILE A 37 -9.32 7.99 -33.19
N LEU A 38 -8.21 8.54 -33.67
CA LEU A 38 -7.14 9.04 -32.81
C LEU A 38 -7.62 10.16 -31.88
N GLY A 39 -8.44 11.08 -32.39
CA GLY A 39 -9.03 12.16 -31.60
C GLY A 39 -9.86 11.66 -30.42
N THR A 40 -10.68 10.62 -30.62
CA THR A 40 -11.46 10.03 -29.52
C THR A 40 -10.59 9.41 -28.42
N ILE A 41 -9.50 8.73 -28.81
CA ILE A 41 -8.55 8.12 -27.86
C ILE A 41 -7.87 9.20 -27.03
N VAL A 42 -7.37 10.27 -27.67
CA VAL A 42 -6.68 11.38 -27.00
C VAL A 42 -7.62 12.11 -26.05
N LEU A 43 -8.85 12.45 -26.48
CA LEU A 43 -9.82 13.14 -25.63
C LEU A 43 -10.21 12.30 -24.41
N SER A 44 -10.39 10.98 -24.58
CA SER A 44 -10.69 10.08 -23.47
C SER A 44 -9.52 9.98 -22.48
N ALA A 45 -8.29 9.80 -22.99
CA ALA A 45 -7.09 9.74 -22.17
C ALA A 45 -6.88 11.05 -21.39
N PHE A 46 -7.05 12.20 -22.04
CA PHE A 46 -6.90 13.51 -21.43
C PHE A 46 -7.95 13.77 -20.34
N SER A 47 -9.22 13.43 -20.59
CA SER A 47 -10.30 13.54 -19.59
C SER A 47 -9.99 12.73 -18.33
N ARG A 48 -9.54 11.48 -18.50
CA ARG A 48 -9.14 10.60 -17.39
C ARG A 48 -7.93 11.14 -16.62
N PHE A 49 -6.94 11.66 -17.33
CA PHE A 49 -5.76 12.27 -16.73
C PHE A 49 -6.14 13.50 -15.89
N ARG A 50 -6.95 14.41 -16.44
CA ARG A 50 -7.45 15.59 -15.72
C ARG A 50 -8.21 15.19 -14.46
N ALA A 51 -9.13 14.23 -14.56
CA ALA A 51 -9.91 13.76 -13.41
C ALA A 51 -9.01 13.16 -12.31
N SER A 52 -7.95 12.43 -12.67
CA SER A 52 -6.99 11.90 -11.70
C SER A 52 -6.20 13.00 -11.01
N THR A 53 -5.69 13.98 -11.76
CA THR A 53 -4.92 15.10 -11.21
C THR A 53 -5.74 15.93 -10.22
N GLU A 54 -7.01 16.17 -10.55
CA GLU A 54 -7.96 16.87 -9.67
C GLU A 54 -8.28 16.05 -8.42
N LEU A 55 -8.43 14.72 -8.55
CA LEU A 55 -8.64 13.82 -7.42
C LEU A 55 -7.44 13.85 -6.46
N ASP A 56 -6.22 13.82 -6.98
CA ASP A 56 -5.00 13.91 -6.16
C ASP A 56 -4.85 15.31 -5.50
N ALA A 57 -5.30 16.38 -6.17
CA ALA A 57 -5.33 17.72 -5.60
C ALA A 57 -6.36 17.83 -4.46
N ALA A 58 -7.56 17.29 -4.65
CA ALA A 58 -8.61 17.26 -3.63
C ALA A 58 -8.17 16.48 -2.38
N VAL A 59 -7.45 15.37 -2.56
CA VAL A 59 -6.85 14.62 -1.44
C VAL A 59 -5.85 15.48 -0.67
N ARG A 60 -4.95 16.19 -1.35
CA ARG A 60 -3.99 17.10 -0.68
C ARG A 60 -4.70 18.23 0.06
N GLN A 61 -5.77 18.78 -0.50
CA GLN A 61 -6.61 19.77 0.17
C GLN A 61 -7.26 19.19 1.43
N ALA A 62 -7.84 17.99 1.35
CA ALA A 62 -8.42 17.32 2.51
C ALA A 62 -7.38 17.11 3.63
N LEU A 63 -6.21 16.57 3.29
CA LEU A 63 -5.11 16.39 4.26
C LEU A 63 -4.69 17.73 4.89
N SER A 64 -4.59 18.79 4.09
CA SER A 64 -4.21 20.12 4.57
C SER A 64 -5.23 20.68 5.55
N VAL A 65 -6.53 20.59 5.23
CA VAL A 65 -7.61 21.10 6.10
C VAL A 65 -7.67 20.33 7.42
N ILE A 66 -7.52 19.00 7.37
CA ILE A 66 -7.52 18.18 8.58
C ILE A 66 -6.31 18.49 9.47
N ARG A 67 -5.11 18.59 8.89
CA ARG A 67 -3.89 18.96 9.63
C ARG A 67 -3.99 20.37 10.20
N LEU A 68 -4.62 21.30 9.48
CA LEU A 68 -4.87 22.64 9.98
C LEU A 68 -5.79 22.60 11.20
N ALA A 69 -6.91 21.87 11.15
CA ALA A 69 -7.80 21.72 12.31
C ALA A 69 -7.09 21.11 13.52
N GLN A 70 -6.25 20.09 13.32
CA GLN A 70 -5.42 19.52 14.38
C GLN A 70 -4.45 20.56 14.96
N SER A 71 -3.74 21.30 14.10
CA SER A 71 -2.80 22.35 14.51
C SER A 71 -3.49 23.45 15.30
N LYS A 72 -4.66 23.93 14.86
CA LYS A 72 -5.45 24.95 15.57
C LYS A 72 -5.92 24.46 16.95
N THR A 73 -6.28 23.19 17.04
CA THR A 73 -6.65 22.54 18.31
C THR A 73 -5.46 22.46 19.27
N LEU A 74 -4.28 22.06 18.79
CA LEU A 74 -3.06 21.98 19.60
C LEU A 74 -2.57 23.36 20.06
N ALA A 75 -2.72 24.38 19.21
CA ALA A 75 -2.43 25.76 19.55
C ALA A 75 -3.48 26.40 20.48
N ALA A 76 -4.59 25.70 20.76
CA ALA A 76 -5.74 26.22 21.49
C ALA A 76 -6.22 27.58 20.93
N GLU A 77 -6.22 27.72 19.60
CA GLU A 77 -6.63 28.96 18.94
C GLU A 77 -8.07 29.31 19.34
N GLY A 78 -8.31 30.54 19.77
CA GLY A 78 -9.63 30.96 20.27
C GLY A 78 -10.14 30.15 21.48
N ASP A 79 -9.24 29.56 22.28
CA ASP A 79 -9.55 28.69 23.43
C ASP A 79 -10.48 27.51 23.09
N SER A 80 -10.45 27.07 21.83
CA SER A 80 -11.39 26.08 21.30
C SER A 80 -10.66 24.89 20.68
N GLN A 81 -11.29 23.72 20.74
CA GLN A 81 -10.94 22.63 19.84
C GLN A 81 -11.49 22.90 18.45
N HIS A 82 -10.97 22.23 17.43
CA HIS A 82 -11.39 22.39 16.06
C HIS A 82 -11.68 21.04 15.43
N GLY A 83 -12.62 21.07 14.48
CA GLY A 83 -13.01 19.92 13.71
C GLY A 83 -13.13 20.21 12.23
N VAL A 84 -13.38 19.15 11.48
CA VAL A 84 -13.61 19.16 10.05
C VAL A 84 -14.91 18.41 9.77
N ARG A 85 -15.81 19.03 9.02
CA ARG A 85 -17.01 18.42 8.49
C ARG A 85 -16.81 18.07 7.03
N PHE A 86 -17.10 16.82 6.70
CA PHE A 86 -17.05 16.32 5.32
C PHE A 86 -18.43 16.35 4.69
N GLU A 87 -18.52 16.93 3.50
CA GLU A 87 -19.72 17.00 2.68
C GLU A 87 -19.37 16.58 1.24
N PRO A 88 -20.33 16.14 0.41
CA PRO A 88 -20.03 15.60 -0.92
C PRO A 88 -19.18 16.50 -1.81
N ASP A 89 -19.36 17.82 -1.72
CA ASP A 89 -18.72 18.84 -2.58
C ASP A 89 -17.75 19.77 -1.83
N ARG A 90 -17.59 19.61 -0.52
CA ARG A 90 -16.80 20.54 0.30
C ARG A 90 -16.31 19.94 1.60
N ILE A 91 -15.31 20.60 2.17
CA ILE A 91 -14.72 20.28 3.47
C ILE A 91 -14.75 21.57 4.29
N THR A 92 -15.40 21.54 5.45
CA THR A 92 -15.59 22.73 6.29
C THR A 92 -14.83 22.57 7.60
N LEU A 93 -13.84 23.42 7.85
CA LEU A 93 -13.18 23.54 9.14
C LEU A 93 -14.03 24.43 10.06
N PHE A 94 -14.25 23.98 11.30
CA PHE A 94 -15.07 24.69 12.27
C PHE A 94 -14.43 24.66 13.68
N PRO A 95 -14.63 25.72 14.49
CA PRO A 95 -14.26 25.70 15.90
C PRO A 95 -15.36 25.04 16.75
N GLY A 96 -14.97 24.45 17.87
CA GLY A 96 -15.84 23.84 18.87
C GLY A 96 -15.89 22.29 18.83
N ALA A 97 -16.63 21.73 19.78
CA ALA A 97 -16.81 20.28 19.94
C ALA A 97 -17.73 19.62 18.91
N SER A 98 -18.53 20.43 18.25
CA SER A 98 -19.57 19.99 17.33
C SER A 98 -19.76 21.05 16.26
N PHE A 99 -20.09 20.61 15.05
CA PHE A 99 -20.34 21.53 13.96
C PHE A 99 -21.55 22.42 14.26
N ALA A 100 -21.37 23.73 14.07
CA ALA A 100 -22.44 24.71 14.01
C ALA A 100 -22.19 25.61 12.79
N GLN A 101 -23.26 26.02 12.10
CA GLN A 101 -23.12 27.00 11.04
C GLN A 101 -22.77 28.36 11.62
N ALA A 102 -21.54 28.83 11.36
CA ALA A 102 -21.01 30.06 11.89
C ALA A 102 -20.11 30.78 10.87
N PRO A 103 -20.00 32.12 10.90
CA PRO A 103 -19.10 32.89 10.03
C PRO A 103 -17.62 32.56 10.21
N THR A 104 -17.25 31.93 11.33
CA THR A 104 -15.89 31.47 11.65
C THR A 104 -15.50 30.18 10.94
N ASN A 105 -16.44 29.54 10.25
CA ASN A 105 -16.16 28.31 9.52
C ASN A 105 -15.38 28.61 8.23
N GLU A 106 -14.33 27.83 7.97
CA GLU A 106 -13.53 27.93 6.76
C GLU A 106 -13.95 26.83 5.79
N VAL A 107 -14.58 27.23 4.67
CA VAL A 107 -15.12 26.29 3.67
C VAL A 107 -14.14 26.11 2.52
N THR A 108 -13.73 24.87 2.29
CA THR A 108 -12.95 24.46 1.11
C THR A 108 -13.86 23.73 0.14
N VAL A 109 -14.20 24.37 -0.98
CA VAL A 109 -15.03 23.77 -2.04
C VAL A 109 -14.16 22.87 -2.92
N LEU A 110 -14.63 21.65 -3.18
CA LEU A 110 -13.97 20.71 -4.06
C LEU A 110 -14.27 21.01 -5.54
N SER A 111 -13.35 20.60 -6.41
CA SER A 111 -13.55 20.63 -7.86
C SER A 111 -14.80 19.83 -8.23
N ALA A 112 -15.61 20.31 -9.17
CA ALA A 112 -16.81 19.58 -9.65
C ALA A 112 -16.50 18.21 -10.29
N LEU A 113 -15.22 17.92 -10.53
CA LEU A 113 -14.71 16.63 -11.03
C LEU A 113 -14.48 15.60 -9.92
N VAL A 114 -14.62 15.98 -8.65
CA VAL A 114 -14.37 15.16 -7.46
C VAL A 114 -15.55 15.26 -6.51
N GLN A 115 -15.85 14.15 -5.83
CA GLN A 115 -16.88 14.10 -4.80
C GLN A 115 -16.45 13.19 -3.64
N ILE A 116 -16.88 13.52 -2.43
CA ILE A 116 -16.76 12.61 -1.28
C ILE A 116 -17.93 11.62 -1.33
N THR A 117 -17.63 10.33 -1.45
CA THR A 117 -18.64 9.28 -1.69
C THR A 117 -18.91 8.41 -0.48
N ASN A 118 -17.93 8.26 0.42
CA ASN A 118 -18.07 7.45 1.62
C ASN A 118 -17.32 8.10 2.78
N ILE A 119 -17.95 8.11 3.95
CA ILE A 119 -17.38 8.61 5.19
C ILE A 119 -17.63 7.52 6.24
N SER A 120 -16.55 6.89 6.70
CA SER A 120 -16.60 5.81 7.67
C SER A 120 -15.75 6.20 8.87
N LEU A 121 -16.33 7.02 9.75
CA LEU A 121 -15.70 7.45 10.98
C LEU A 121 -16.29 6.67 12.17
N ALA A 122 -15.46 6.36 13.16
CA ALA A 122 -15.92 5.82 14.43
C ALA A 122 -16.97 6.77 15.05
N GLY A 123 -18.12 6.22 15.44
CA GLY A 123 -19.29 6.99 15.87
C GLY A 123 -20.32 7.30 14.77
N GLY A 124 -20.02 6.99 13.50
CA GLY A 124 -21.02 7.00 12.42
C GLY A 124 -21.44 8.38 11.90
N GLY A 125 -20.64 9.42 12.15
CA GLY A 125 -20.88 10.80 11.71
C GLY A 125 -20.01 11.25 10.53
N VAL A 126 -20.18 12.52 10.15
CA VAL A 126 -19.39 13.19 9.10
C VAL A 126 -18.45 14.26 9.63
N ASP A 127 -18.39 14.40 10.95
CA ASP A 127 -17.56 15.37 11.64
C ASP A 127 -16.38 14.65 12.31
N LEU A 128 -15.18 15.16 12.07
CA LEU A 128 -13.92 14.77 12.71
C LEU A 128 -13.50 15.89 13.65
N VAL A 129 -13.36 15.60 14.95
CA VAL A 129 -12.97 16.59 15.96
C VAL A 129 -11.71 16.10 16.68
N PHE A 130 -10.80 17.03 16.96
CA PHE A 130 -9.56 16.74 17.67
C PHE A 130 -9.64 17.16 19.14
N ASP A 131 -9.03 16.36 20.02
CA ASP A 131 -8.93 16.64 21.43
C ASP A 131 -7.83 17.67 21.70
N ARG A 132 -8.11 18.62 22.60
CA ARG A 132 -7.12 19.60 23.10
C ARG A 132 -5.91 18.88 23.72
N LEU A 133 -4.76 19.56 23.67
CA LEU A 133 -3.46 19.11 24.23
C LEU A 133 -2.82 17.89 23.54
N THR A 134 -3.63 16.92 23.08
CA THR A 134 -3.13 15.67 22.52
C THR A 134 -3.22 15.60 21.00
N GLY A 135 -4.14 16.36 20.39
CA GLY A 135 -4.38 16.31 18.95
C GLY A 135 -4.91 14.96 18.46
N ARG A 136 -5.38 14.11 19.38
CA ARG A 136 -5.99 12.81 19.10
C ARG A 136 -7.44 12.99 18.68
N THR A 137 -8.05 11.92 18.18
CA THR A 137 -9.47 11.94 17.83
C THR A 137 -10.14 10.62 18.19
N PRO A 138 -11.36 10.64 18.74
CA PRO A 138 -12.17 9.44 18.86
C PRO A 138 -12.82 9.04 17.53
N GLN A 139 -12.87 9.94 16.53
CA GLN A 139 -13.46 9.70 15.21
C GLN A 139 -12.42 9.18 14.19
N SER A 140 -11.65 8.16 14.57
CA SER A 140 -10.75 7.46 13.63
C SER A 140 -11.54 6.75 12.54
N GLY A 141 -10.98 6.63 11.34
CA GLY A 141 -11.65 5.97 10.21
C GLY A 141 -11.15 6.44 8.86
N SER A 142 -12.04 6.51 7.87
CA SER A 142 -11.67 6.86 6.50
C SER A 142 -12.71 7.72 5.77
N VAL A 143 -12.21 8.51 4.83
CA VAL A 143 -13.01 9.34 3.91
C VAL A 143 -12.59 9.00 2.49
N THR A 144 -13.54 8.60 1.66
CA THR A 144 -13.30 8.22 0.25
C THR A 144 -13.69 9.37 -0.67
N LEU A 145 -12.73 9.81 -1.47
CA LEU A 145 -12.94 10.74 -2.57
C LEU A 145 -12.98 9.93 -3.87
N ALA A 146 -13.89 10.27 -4.77
CA ALA A 146 -14.02 9.63 -6.07
C ALA A 146 -14.08 10.66 -7.20
N SER A 147 -13.71 10.23 -8.40
CA SER A 147 -14.00 11.02 -9.59
C SER A 147 -15.51 11.07 -9.84
N ALA A 148 -16.04 12.25 -10.13
CA ALA A 148 -17.46 12.44 -10.46
C ALA A 148 -17.84 11.77 -11.80
N SER A 149 -16.90 11.66 -12.74
CA SER A 149 -17.13 11.03 -14.05
C SER A 149 -16.90 9.51 -14.06
N ASP A 150 -16.13 8.98 -13.11
CA ASP A 150 -15.85 7.56 -12.97
C ASP A 150 -15.76 7.19 -11.48
N PRO A 151 -16.88 6.82 -10.84
CA PRO A 151 -16.93 6.52 -9.41
C PRO A 151 -16.06 5.32 -8.98
N SER A 152 -15.58 4.51 -9.93
CA SER A 152 -14.63 3.42 -9.63
C SER A 152 -13.22 3.93 -9.33
N ARG A 153 -12.90 5.17 -9.73
CA ARG A 153 -11.62 5.83 -9.44
C ARG A 153 -11.73 6.56 -8.12
N THR A 154 -11.15 5.95 -7.10
CA THR A 154 -11.17 6.48 -5.75
C THR A 154 -9.77 6.81 -5.22
N ARG A 155 -9.76 7.60 -4.15
CA ARG A 155 -8.65 7.80 -3.23
C ARG A 155 -9.22 7.82 -1.83
N VAL A 156 -8.58 7.11 -0.90
CA VAL A 156 -9.01 7.14 0.50
C VAL A 156 -8.03 7.96 1.35
N VAL A 157 -8.59 8.80 2.20
CA VAL A 157 -7.90 9.47 3.30
C VAL A 157 -8.20 8.69 4.58
N THR A 158 -7.16 8.24 5.26
CA THR A 158 -7.26 7.50 6.53
C THR A 158 -6.86 8.41 7.69
N ILE A 159 -7.63 8.30 8.78
CA ILE A 159 -7.47 9.07 10.02
C ILE A 159 -7.30 8.09 11.18
N ASP A 160 -6.16 8.18 11.86
CA ASP A 160 -5.86 7.36 13.03
C ASP A 160 -6.39 7.97 14.32
N SER A 161 -6.60 7.15 15.35
CA SER A 161 -6.99 7.64 16.69
C SER A 161 -5.93 8.53 17.32
N SER A 162 -4.67 8.41 16.89
CA SER A 162 -3.58 9.33 17.29
C SER A 162 -3.69 10.71 16.63
N GLY A 163 -4.65 10.92 15.72
CA GLY A 163 -4.81 12.12 14.91
C GLY A 163 -3.85 12.21 13.71
N GLN A 164 -3.15 11.13 13.37
CA GLN A 164 -2.37 11.09 12.13
C GLN A 164 -3.29 10.94 10.92
N VAL A 165 -2.92 11.57 9.81
CA VAL A 165 -3.73 11.59 8.59
C VAL A 165 -2.86 11.33 7.37
N ARG A 166 -3.29 10.37 6.55
CA ARG A 166 -2.56 9.85 5.38
C ARG A 166 -3.53 9.63 4.21
N ALA A 167 -3.06 9.85 2.98
CA ALA A 167 -3.76 9.41 1.78
C ALA A 167 -3.25 8.03 1.35
N GLU A 168 -4.03 7.20 0.67
CA GLU A 168 -3.59 5.87 0.19
C GLU A 168 -2.27 5.87 -0.60
N ALA A 169 -1.94 6.94 -1.32
CA ALA A 169 -0.65 7.07 -2.01
C ALA A 169 0.53 7.35 -1.05
N ASP A 170 0.26 7.96 0.11
CA ASP A 170 1.19 8.17 1.24
C ASP A 170 0.96 7.17 2.38
N ALA A 171 0.04 6.21 2.21
CA ALA A 171 -0.37 5.27 3.25
C ALA A 171 0.62 4.11 3.28
N LEU A 172 1.84 4.42 3.67
CA LEU A 172 2.58 3.52 4.54
C LEU A 172 2.00 3.68 5.97
N LEU A 173 0.81 3.08 6.18
CA LEU A 173 0.14 2.58 7.41
C LEU A 173 -0.02 3.47 8.67
N PRO A 174 -1.17 3.43 9.39
CA PRO A 174 -2.04 2.27 9.61
C PRO A 174 -3.55 2.53 9.39
N GLY A 175 -4.36 1.47 9.54
CA GLY A 175 -5.77 1.66 9.92
C GLY A 175 -6.88 0.76 9.36
N GLY A 176 -6.61 -0.35 8.68
CA GLY A 176 -7.62 -1.38 8.31
C GLY A 176 -8.10 -1.28 6.85
N THR A 177 -7.59 -2.04 5.89
CA THR A 177 -7.32 -3.49 5.82
C THR A 177 -5.85 -3.83 6.05
N ARG A 178 -5.41 -3.85 7.31
CA ARG A 178 -4.21 -4.63 7.62
C ARG A 178 -4.61 -6.10 7.49
N VAL A 179 -4.21 -6.76 6.40
CA VAL A 179 -3.82 -8.17 6.54
C VAL A 179 -2.77 -8.11 7.62
N ILE A 180 -3.12 -8.50 8.85
CA ILE A 180 -2.20 -8.47 9.98
C ILE A 180 -0.91 -9.09 9.46
N ASP A 181 0.19 -8.39 9.66
CA ASP A 181 1.48 -8.79 9.13
C ASP A 181 1.91 -10.09 9.82
N THR A 182 1.40 -11.20 9.32
CA THR A 182 1.70 -12.57 9.75
C THR A 182 3.16 -12.92 9.59
N ARG A 183 3.98 -12.01 9.02
CA ARG A 183 5.43 -12.18 8.98
C ARG A 183 6.06 -12.09 10.36
N HIS A 184 5.40 -11.49 11.36
CA HIS A 184 5.91 -11.39 12.72
C HIS A 184 4.85 -11.86 13.73
N VAL A 185 5.10 -13.00 14.36
CA VAL A 185 4.15 -13.62 15.29
C VAL A 185 4.85 -13.87 16.63
N ASN A 186 4.20 -13.43 17.71
CA ASN A 186 4.68 -13.66 19.06
C ASN A 186 3.86 -14.78 19.72
N PHE A 187 4.57 -15.66 20.43
CA PHE A 187 4.02 -16.78 21.19
C PHE A 187 4.44 -16.63 22.64
N GLU A 188 3.46 -16.36 23.51
CA GLU A 188 3.65 -16.44 24.97
C GLU A 188 3.46 -17.89 25.39
N LEU A 189 4.57 -18.63 25.48
CA LEU A 189 4.54 -20.08 25.59
C LEU A 189 3.93 -20.57 26.91
N GLY A 190 4.04 -19.79 27.99
CA GLY A 190 3.66 -20.22 29.34
C GLY A 190 4.62 -21.24 29.96
N TRP A 191 5.73 -21.55 29.27
CA TRP A 191 6.84 -22.38 29.75
C TRP A 191 8.16 -21.79 29.25
N SER A 192 9.26 -22.21 29.87
CA SER A 192 10.60 -21.70 29.57
C SER A 192 11.34 -22.57 28.56
N ILE A 193 11.97 -21.95 27.56
CA ILE A 193 12.92 -22.64 26.65
C ILE A 193 14.36 -22.57 27.17
N GLN A 194 14.61 -22.09 28.40
CA GLN A 194 15.97 -22.02 28.93
C GLN A 194 16.59 -23.41 28.99
N GLY A 195 17.76 -23.57 28.35
CA GLY A 195 18.43 -24.87 28.27
C GLY A 195 17.75 -25.88 27.33
N ALA A 196 16.79 -25.44 26.51
CA ALA A 196 16.26 -26.28 25.44
C ALA A 196 17.38 -26.71 24.49
N THR A 197 17.29 -27.92 23.94
CA THR A 197 18.40 -28.52 23.19
C THR A 197 18.22 -28.37 21.68
N THR A 198 17.00 -28.56 21.19
CA THR A 198 16.73 -28.73 19.77
C THR A 198 15.57 -27.86 19.31
N LEU A 199 15.83 -27.01 18.33
CA LEU A 199 14.81 -26.37 17.51
C LEU A 199 14.66 -27.20 16.24
N ARG A 200 13.47 -27.76 16.01
CA ARG A 200 13.14 -28.54 14.82
C ARG A 200 12.23 -27.74 13.91
N LEU A 201 12.63 -27.62 12.65
CA LEU A 201 11.83 -27.09 11.56
C LEU A 201 11.45 -28.26 10.64
N GLN A 202 10.17 -28.57 10.55
CA GLN A 202 9.65 -29.61 9.66
C GLN A 202 8.88 -28.97 8.52
N PHE A 203 9.44 -29.01 7.32
CA PHE A 203 8.86 -28.44 6.11
C PHE A 203 8.16 -29.50 5.27
N SER A 204 6.96 -29.19 4.78
CA SER A 204 6.27 -30.06 3.83
C SER A 204 6.92 -30.01 2.45
N ASN A 205 7.18 -31.18 1.86
CA ASN A 205 7.89 -31.31 0.59
C ASN A 205 7.25 -32.29 -0.41
N PRO A 206 5.92 -32.24 -0.67
CA PRO A 206 5.28 -33.18 -1.59
C PRO A 206 5.86 -33.04 -3.01
N PRO A 207 6.05 -34.14 -3.75
CA PRO A 207 5.68 -35.53 -3.42
C PRO A 207 6.69 -36.28 -2.53
N ASN A 208 7.79 -35.64 -2.11
CA ASN A 208 8.80 -36.23 -1.25
C ASN A 208 8.35 -36.19 0.23
N PRO A 209 9.00 -36.98 1.12
CA PRO A 209 8.83 -36.83 2.56
C PRO A 209 9.18 -35.43 3.05
N ASP A 210 8.58 -35.01 4.16
CA ASP A 210 8.89 -33.74 4.82
C ASP A 210 10.39 -33.61 5.12
N THR A 211 10.92 -32.42 4.88
CA THR A 211 12.31 -32.09 5.19
C THR A 211 12.40 -31.63 6.64
N ILE A 212 13.22 -32.31 7.44
CA ILE A 212 13.45 -31.98 8.85
C ILE A 212 14.81 -31.30 8.98
N GLN A 213 14.83 -30.11 9.55
CA GLN A 213 16.03 -29.39 9.94
C GLN A 213 16.05 -29.25 11.47
N ASP A 214 16.98 -29.96 12.10
CA ASP A 214 17.25 -29.80 13.53
C ASP A 214 18.41 -28.82 13.73
N ILE A 215 18.24 -27.92 14.69
CA ILE A 215 19.18 -26.88 15.06
C ILE A 215 19.51 -27.06 16.54
N ALA A 216 20.80 -27.18 16.85
CA ALA A 216 21.28 -27.18 18.22
C ALA A 216 21.10 -25.79 18.82
N MET A 217 20.18 -25.64 19.76
CA MET A 217 19.83 -24.32 20.32
C MET A 217 20.96 -23.73 21.18
N ALA A 218 21.83 -24.60 21.74
CA ALA A 218 22.96 -24.20 22.56
C ALA A 218 23.87 -23.15 21.89
N ASP A 219 24.02 -23.20 20.56
CA ASP A 219 24.86 -22.28 19.79
C ASP A 219 24.25 -20.88 19.65
N TYR A 220 22.97 -20.73 19.97
CA TYR A 220 22.17 -19.52 19.73
C TYR A 220 21.60 -18.91 21.01
N PHE A 221 21.93 -19.48 22.17
CA PHE A 221 21.71 -18.81 23.45
C PHE A 221 22.88 -17.88 23.78
N ASN A 222 22.58 -16.77 24.46
CA ASN A 222 23.63 -16.00 25.13
C ASN A 222 24.16 -16.77 26.35
N ALA A 223 25.29 -16.32 26.90
CA ALA A 223 25.97 -17.00 28.01
C ALA A 223 25.08 -17.25 29.24
N ASP A 224 24.13 -16.35 29.51
CA ASP A 224 23.22 -16.44 30.66
C ASP A 224 21.90 -17.20 30.35
N ASN A 225 21.73 -17.71 29.12
CA ASN A 225 20.49 -18.33 28.63
C ASN A 225 19.25 -17.44 28.84
N THR A 226 19.38 -16.13 28.68
CA THR A 226 18.30 -15.12 28.79
C THR A 226 17.90 -14.53 27.44
N VAL A 227 18.60 -14.90 26.37
CA VAL A 227 18.27 -14.56 24.99
C VAL A 227 18.56 -15.76 24.10
N PHE A 228 17.60 -16.11 23.26
CA PHE A 228 17.78 -17.00 22.12
C PHE A 228 17.57 -16.21 20.83
N ASP A 229 18.45 -16.36 19.85
CA ASP A 229 18.31 -15.73 18.54
C ASP A 229 18.94 -16.61 17.45
N TRP A 230 18.09 -17.21 16.63
CA TRP A 230 18.49 -18.02 15.49
C TRP A 230 17.95 -17.43 14.19
N GLN A 231 18.79 -17.38 13.16
CA GLN A 231 18.40 -17.05 11.79
C GLN A 231 19.06 -18.03 10.83
N GLY A 232 18.31 -18.48 9.82
CA GLY A 232 18.86 -19.38 8.81
C GLY A 232 18.00 -19.50 7.56
N THR A 233 18.58 -20.15 6.56
CA THR A 233 17.93 -20.50 5.29
C THR A 233 17.99 -22.02 5.10
N VAL A 234 16.86 -22.63 4.74
CA VAL A 234 16.75 -24.07 4.48
C VAL A 234 16.20 -24.29 3.07
N ASP A 235 16.90 -25.09 2.26
CA ASP A 235 16.47 -25.39 0.90
C ASP A 235 15.55 -26.61 0.86
N ILE A 236 14.31 -26.42 0.38
CA ILE A 236 13.28 -27.46 0.32
C ILE A 236 12.95 -27.73 -1.15
N GLY A 237 13.59 -28.76 -1.72
CA GLY A 237 13.33 -29.17 -3.11
C GLY A 237 13.64 -28.06 -4.14
N GLY A 238 14.64 -27.21 -3.86
CA GLY A 238 15.01 -26.06 -4.69
C GLY A 238 14.32 -24.74 -4.35
N SER A 239 13.43 -24.72 -3.35
CA SER A 239 12.87 -23.48 -2.80
C SER A 239 13.51 -23.13 -1.45
N SER A 240 14.25 -22.03 -1.40
CA SER A 240 14.90 -21.53 -0.17
C SER A 240 13.88 -20.91 0.77
N GLN A 241 13.90 -21.32 2.05
CA GLN A 241 13.04 -20.82 3.13
C GLN A 241 13.90 -20.07 4.15
N THR A 242 13.69 -18.76 4.32
CA THR A 242 14.49 -17.93 5.26
C THR A 242 13.66 -17.52 6.48
N LEU A 243 14.14 -17.86 7.68
CA LEU A 243 13.43 -17.68 8.94
C LEU A 243 14.33 -17.05 10.00
N ARG A 244 13.72 -16.35 10.96
CA ARG A 244 14.38 -15.98 12.22
C ARG A 244 13.45 -16.26 13.40
N LEU A 245 13.99 -16.86 14.43
CA LEU A 245 13.31 -17.12 15.70
C LEU A 245 14.14 -16.49 16.81
N HIS A 246 13.53 -15.59 17.58
CA HIS A 246 14.22 -14.97 18.70
C HIS A 246 13.29 -14.73 19.87
N THR A 247 13.84 -14.62 21.07
CA THR A 247 13.06 -14.31 22.28
C THR A 247 12.94 -12.80 22.48
N LEU A 248 11.74 -12.36 22.87
CA LEU A 248 11.52 -11.03 23.45
C LEU A 248 11.67 -11.07 24.98
N LEU A 249 11.36 -12.22 25.56
CA LEU A 249 11.55 -12.53 26.96
C LEU A 249 11.97 -13.99 27.07
N LEU A 250 13.00 -14.27 27.86
CA LEU A 250 13.39 -15.62 28.25
C LEU A 250 13.80 -15.60 29.72
N SER A 251 13.05 -16.34 30.53
CA SER A 251 13.26 -16.46 31.96
C SER A 251 12.93 -17.88 32.42
N PRO A 252 13.30 -18.28 33.64
CA PRO A 252 12.89 -19.57 34.20
C PRO A 252 11.37 -19.74 34.28
N LEU A 253 10.61 -18.64 34.33
CA LEU A 253 9.16 -18.64 34.49
C LEU A 253 8.39 -18.73 33.15
N GLY A 254 9.05 -18.44 32.03
CA GLY A 254 8.36 -18.39 30.74
C GLY A 254 9.18 -17.75 29.63
N THR A 255 8.70 -17.94 28.40
CA THR A 255 9.28 -17.42 27.17
C THR A 255 8.23 -16.71 26.34
N THR A 256 8.58 -15.53 25.83
CA THR A 256 7.90 -14.90 24.70
C THR A 256 8.78 -15.10 23.47
N LEU A 257 8.38 -16.02 22.60
CA LEU A 257 9.09 -16.35 21.37
C LEU A 257 8.51 -15.53 20.20
N SER A 258 9.37 -14.92 19.41
CA SER A 258 9.00 -14.19 18.20
C SER A 258 9.51 -14.96 16.97
N ILE A 259 8.63 -15.13 15.98
CA ILE A 259 8.92 -15.86 14.75
C ILE A 259 8.71 -14.91 13.57
N HIS A 260 9.77 -14.79 12.77
CA HIS A 260 9.84 -13.95 11.58
C HIS A 260 9.83 -14.85 10.35
N ARG A 261 8.78 -14.74 9.53
CA ARG A 261 8.59 -15.54 8.31
C ARG A 261 7.97 -14.71 7.19
N ASP A 262 8.77 -14.21 6.26
CA ASP A 262 8.26 -13.46 5.09
C ASP A 262 7.82 -14.39 3.96
N ARG A 263 6.58 -14.24 3.49
CA ARG A 263 6.00 -14.98 2.35
C ARG A 263 6.75 -14.80 1.04
N ARG A 264 7.49 -13.71 0.88
CA ARG A 264 8.32 -13.47 -0.32
C ARG A 264 9.49 -14.44 -0.44
N THR A 265 9.93 -15.01 0.68
CA THR A 265 11.09 -15.90 0.77
C THR A 265 10.75 -17.21 1.50
N ASN A 266 9.46 -17.51 1.68
CA ASN A 266 8.97 -18.72 2.32
C ASN A 266 7.63 -19.12 1.70
N ASP A 267 7.58 -20.29 1.08
CA ASP A 267 6.43 -20.81 0.33
C ASP A 267 6.07 -22.27 0.70
N LYS A 268 6.74 -22.87 1.70
CA LYS A 268 6.47 -24.24 2.17
C LYS A 268 5.77 -24.26 3.52
N ALA A 269 4.77 -25.13 3.69
CA ALA A 269 4.18 -25.37 5.01
C ALA A 269 5.25 -25.81 6.01
N LEU A 270 5.16 -25.34 7.26
CA LEU A 270 6.20 -25.48 8.27
C LEU A 270 5.58 -25.79 9.65
N ILE A 271 6.12 -26.78 10.34
CA ILE A 271 5.87 -27.02 11.76
C ILE A 271 7.14 -26.69 12.55
N ILE A 272 7.00 -25.92 13.61
CA ILE A 272 8.10 -25.51 14.49
C ILE A 272 7.95 -26.22 15.83
N LEU A 273 8.98 -26.96 16.23
CA LEU A 273 9.01 -27.66 17.50
C LEU A 273 10.27 -27.29 18.29
N ILE A 274 10.14 -27.22 19.62
CA ILE A 274 11.27 -27.05 20.54
C ILE A 274 11.27 -28.26 21.48
N ASP A 275 12.36 -29.04 21.47
CA ASP A 275 12.47 -30.32 22.19
C ASP A 275 11.25 -31.24 21.99
N GLY A 276 10.75 -31.31 20.75
CA GLY A 276 9.58 -32.11 20.36
C GLY A 276 8.22 -31.51 20.74
N LYS A 277 8.18 -30.33 21.38
CA LYS A 277 6.94 -29.60 21.68
C LYS A 277 6.56 -28.71 20.51
N GLU A 278 5.45 -29.01 19.85
CA GLU A 278 4.94 -28.20 18.74
C GLU A 278 4.45 -26.83 19.23
N VAL A 279 5.13 -25.78 18.77
CA VAL A 279 4.86 -24.37 19.10
C VAL A 279 3.91 -23.75 18.08
N SER A 280 4.14 -24.00 16.79
CA SER A 280 3.34 -23.38 15.73
C SER A 280 3.36 -24.20 14.44
N ARG A 281 2.32 -23.97 13.63
CA ARG A 281 2.15 -24.55 12.30
C ARG A 281 1.77 -23.45 11.32
N TYR A 282 2.49 -23.39 10.22
CA TYR A 282 2.19 -22.53 9.10
C TYR A 282 1.79 -23.35 7.88
N ASP A 283 0.77 -22.90 7.15
CA ASP A 283 0.50 -23.42 5.81
C ASP A 283 1.47 -22.83 4.76
N ALA A 284 1.39 -23.34 3.52
CA ALA A 284 2.21 -22.87 2.40
C ALA A 284 1.87 -21.42 2.04
N GLU A 285 0.61 -21.06 2.23
CA GLU A 285 0.13 -19.71 2.02
C GLU A 285 0.72 -18.77 3.05
N GLY A 286 1.17 -19.19 4.24
CA GLY A 286 1.79 -18.40 5.32
C GLY A 286 0.87 -18.06 6.50
N ASN A 287 -0.33 -18.64 6.57
CA ASN A 287 -1.23 -18.49 7.71
C ASN A 287 -0.73 -19.36 8.86
N VAL A 288 -0.83 -18.84 10.08
CA VAL A 288 -0.28 -19.46 11.29
C VAL A 288 -1.39 -19.99 12.18
N THR A 289 -1.15 -21.15 12.77
CA THR A 289 -1.96 -21.75 13.83
C THR A 289 -1.06 -22.11 15.00
N THR A 290 -1.58 -21.91 16.22
CA THR A 290 -0.83 -22.21 17.44
C THR A 290 -0.80 -23.72 17.68
N GLY A 291 0.39 -24.25 17.96
CA GLY A 291 0.57 -25.64 18.36
C GLY A 291 0.14 -25.86 19.83
N PRO A 292 0.01 -27.12 20.28
CA PRO A 292 -0.40 -27.44 21.66
C PRO A 292 0.48 -26.81 22.75
N PHE A 293 1.73 -26.47 22.43
CA PHE A 293 2.68 -25.84 23.35
C PHE A 293 3.02 -24.40 22.95
N GLY A 294 2.28 -23.80 22.01
CA GLY A 294 2.51 -22.42 21.56
C GLY A 294 1.91 -21.34 22.46
N GLY A 295 1.07 -21.71 23.43
CA GLY A 295 0.46 -20.77 24.37
C GLY A 295 -0.41 -19.71 23.69
N THR A 296 -0.26 -18.43 24.06
CA THR A 296 -1.04 -17.33 23.48
C THR A 296 -0.32 -16.74 22.28
N MET A 297 -0.96 -16.77 21.11
CA MET A 297 -0.43 -16.19 19.88
C MET A 297 -0.95 -14.77 19.67
N THR A 298 -0.03 -13.83 19.44
CA THR A 298 -0.36 -12.44 19.04
C THR A 298 0.33 -12.11 17.73
N ILE A 299 -0.44 -11.77 16.71
CA ILE A 299 0.09 -11.34 15.43
C ILE A 299 0.43 -9.84 15.52
N GLN A 300 1.68 -9.50 15.21
CA GLN A 300 2.20 -8.14 15.35
C GLN A 300 1.92 -7.28 14.15
#